data_AF-A0A9D4F3J9-F1
#
_entry.id   AF-A0A9D4F3J9-F1
#
_cell.length_a   1.000
_cell.length_b   1.000
_cell.length_c   1.000
_cell.angle_alpha   90.00
_cell.angle_beta   90.00
_cell.angle_gamma   90.00
#
_symmetry.space_group_name_H-M   'P 1'
#
loop_
_entity.id
_entity.type
_entity.pdbx_description
1 polymer ?
#
loop_
_entity_poly.entity_id
_entity_poly.type
_entity_poly.pdbx_seq_one_letter_code
_entity_poly.pdbx_strand_id
1 'polypeptide(L)' 'MCSKGTYHDVGGNECRSCSRGQYQPISGQIACLGCPAGTSTPEFASIDANQCVGKKTIP' A
#
# COMPACT_ATOMS: atom_id res chain seq x y z
N MET A 1 12.79 11.14 0.31
CA MET A 1 11.89 10.37 1.20
C MET A 1 10.58 10.14 0.47
N CYS A 2 10.02 8.93 0.48
CA CYS A 2 8.74 8.65 -0.17
C CYS A 2 7.57 8.95 0.78
N SER A 3 6.52 9.57 0.25
CA SER A 3 5.30 9.86 1.01
C SER A 3 4.56 8.57 1.37
N LYS A 4 3.59 8.65 2.30
CA LYS A 4 2.68 7.55 2.57
C LYS A 4 2.01 7.07 1.26
N GLY A 5 1.73 5.77 1.18
CA GLY A 5 1.25 5.14 -0.04
C GLY A 5 2.33 4.86 -1.09
N THR A 6 3.56 5.33 -0.88
CA THR A 6 4.70 5.03 -1.75
C THR A 6 5.88 4.50 -0.94
N TYR A 7 6.64 3.60 -1.55
CA TYR A 7 7.85 3.01 -0.99
C TYR A 7 9.05 3.27 -1.88
N HIS A 8 10.23 3.26 -1.29
CA HIS A 8 11.49 3.37 -2.00
C HIS A 8 12.03 1.97 -2.29
N ASP A 9 12.00 1.55 -3.55
CA ASP A 9 12.57 0.24 -3.91
C ASP A 9 14.09 0.23 -3.67
N VAL A 10 14.63 -0.85 -3.12
CA VAL A 10 16.04 -0.93 -2.70
C VAL A 10 17.01 -0.81 -3.90
N GLY A 11 16.51 -0.89 -5.14
CA GLY A 11 17.28 -0.63 -6.37
C GLY A 11 16.82 0.59 -7.18
N GLY A 12 15.78 1.32 -6.73
CA GLY A 12 15.16 2.40 -7.50
C GLY A 12 15.29 3.76 -6.82
N ASN A 13 15.76 4.77 -7.53
CA ASN A 13 15.81 6.15 -7.00
C ASN A 13 14.43 6.84 -6.96
N GLU A 14 13.38 6.12 -7.36
CA GLU A 14 12.00 6.59 -7.50
C GLU A 14 11.08 6.02 -6.42
N CYS A 15 10.03 6.77 -6.09
CA CYS A 15 9.00 6.33 -5.17
C CYS A 15 7.95 5.49 -5.91
N ARG A 16 7.88 4.21 -5.61
CA ARG A 16 6.91 3.27 -6.17
C ARG A 16 5.63 3.28 -5.36
N SER A 17 4.48 3.35 -6.03
CA SER A 17 3.17 3.26 -5.38
C SER A 17 2.91 1.85 -4.84
N CYS A 18 2.32 1.75 -3.65
CA CYS A 18 1.85 0.46 -3.14
C CYS A 18 0.84 -0.16 -4.09
N SER A 19 1.00 -1.44 -4.37
CA SER A 19 0.06 -2.20 -5.19
C SER A 19 -1.24 -2.48 -4.44
N ARG A 20 -2.30 -2.88 -5.16
CA ARG A 20 -3.55 -3.33 -4.54
C ARG A 20 -3.28 -4.49 -3.57
N GLY A 21 -3.93 -4.44 -2.41
CA GLY A 21 -3.64 -5.34 -1.30
C GLY A 21 -2.42 -4.95 -0.47
N GLN A 22 -1.82 -3.79 -0.72
CA GLN A 22 -0.71 -3.26 0.06
C GLN A 22 -0.94 -1.79 0.43
N TYR A 23 -0.37 -1.37 1.55
CA TYR A 23 -0.47 -0.02 2.06
C TYR A 23 0.82 0.44 2.73
N GLN A 24 1.01 1.75 2.84
CA GLN A 24 2.18 2.34 3.48
C GLN A 24 1.80 3.51 4.38
N PRO A 25 1.69 3.30 5.70
CA PRO A 25 1.27 4.32 6.65
C PRO A 25 2.39 5.24 7.11
N ILE A 26 3.64 4.91 6.82
CA ILE A 26 4.81 5.66 7.24
C ILE A 26 5.62 6.07 6.01
N SER A 27 5.90 7.36 5.89
CA SER A 27 6.78 7.88 4.84
C SER A 27 8.23 7.40 5.05
N GLY A 28 8.92 7.10 3.95
CA GLY A 28 10.33 6.69 3.96
C GLY A 28 10.58 5.19 4.12
N GLN A 29 9.55 4.36 4.05
CA GLN A 29 9.74 2.91 4.00
C GLN A 29 10.21 2.42 2.63
N ILE A 30 10.91 1.29 2.64
CA ILE A 30 11.50 0.66 1.45
C ILE A 30 10.63 -0.44 0.81
N ALA A 31 9.48 -0.75 1.42
CA ALA A 31 8.51 -1.71 0.92
C ALA A 31 7.12 -1.33 1.46
N CYS A 32 6.04 -1.75 0.81
CA CYS A 32 4.69 -1.62 1.36
C CYS A 32 4.30 -2.80 2.27
N LEU A 33 3.42 -2.53 3.22
CA LEU A 33 2.84 -3.54 4.10
C LEU A 33 1.70 -4.25 3.38
N GLY A 34 1.64 -5.57 3.49
CA GLY A 34 0.52 -6.36 2.96
C GLY A 34 -0.72 -6.22 3.82
N CYS A 35 -1.89 -6.17 3.19
CA CYS A 35 -3.17 -6.27 3.88
C CYS A 35 -3.32 -7.65 4.55
N PRO A 36 -4.03 -7.72 5.70
CA PRO A 36 -4.31 -8.99 6.36
C PRO A 36 -5.16 -9.93 5.48
N ALA A 37 -5.08 -11.23 5.76
CA ALA A 37 -5.76 -12.26 4.98
C ALA A 37 -7.27 -11.98 4.82
N GLY A 38 -7.78 -12.12 3.60
CA GLY A 38 -9.19 -11.85 3.27
C GLY A 38 -9.52 -10.38 2.99
N THR A 39 -8.55 -9.46 3.11
CA THR A 39 -8.73 -8.03 2.81
C THR A 39 -7.81 -7.56 1.69
N SER A 40 -8.16 -6.48 1.01
CA SER A 40 -7.32 -5.84 0.01
C SER A 40 -7.69 -4.38 -0.14
N THR A 41 -6.70 -3.55 -0.46
CA THR A 41 -6.98 -2.15 -0.81
C THR A 41 -7.66 -2.04 -2.17
N PRO A 42 -8.67 -1.16 -2.31
CA PRO A 42 -9.38 -0.97 -3.56
C PRO A 42 -8.52 -0.20 -4.58
N GLU A 43 -7.54 0.57 -4.13
CA GLU A 43 -6.71 1.44 -4.96
C GLU A 43 -5.21 1.26 -4.71
N PHE A 44 -4.42 1.72 -5.68
CA PHE A 44 -2.97 1.83 -5.53
C PHE A 44 -2.62 2.97 -4.56
N ALA A 45 -1.40 2.94 -4.01
CA ALA A 45 -0.91 3.94 -3.08
C ALA A 45 -1.74 4.11 -1.80
N SER A 46 -2.31 3.02 -1.28
CA SER A 46 -3.04 3.09 -0.02
C SER A 46 -2.13 3.49 1.13
N ILE A 47 -2.55 4.48 1.89
CA ILE A 47 -1.77 5.04 2.99
C ILE A 47 -2.09 4.39 4.33
N ASP A 48 -3.13 3.57 4.44
CA ASP A 48 -3.61 3.11 5.74
C ASP A 48 -4.16 1.69 5.69
N ALA A 49 -3.99 0.97 6.80
CA ALA A 49 -4.52 -0.39 6.95
C ALA A 49 -6.06 -0.39 6.92
N ASN A 50 -6.69 0.72 7.30
CA ASN A 50 -8.15 0.89 7.23
C ASN A 50 -8.68 0.89 5.79
N GLN A 51 -7.80 1.03 4.80
CA GLN A 51 -8.16 0.88 3.39
C GLN A 51 -8.14 -0.58 2.93
N CYS A 52 -7.62 -1.51 3.74
CA CYS A 52 -7.76 -2.94 3.52
C CYS A 52 -9.20 -3.36 3.80
N VAL A 53 -10.06 -3.18 2.81
CA VAL A 53 -11.44 -3.64 2.87
C VAL A 53 -11.49 -5.12 2.51
N GLY A 54 -12.32 -5.90 3.20
CA GLY A 54 -12.67 -7.24 2.75
C GLY A 54 -13.17 -7.18 1.32
N LYS A 55 -12.96 -8.23 0.51
CA LYS A 55 -13.59 -8.39 -0.82
C LYS A 55 -15.12 -8.47 -0.65
N LYS A 56 -15.77 -7.39 -0.22
CA LYS A 56 -17.21 -7.24 -0.25
C LYS A 56 -17.48 -6.86 -1.69
N THR A 57 -17.81 -7.89 -2.47
CA THR A 57 -18.42 -7.80 -3.79
C THR A 57 -19.24 -6.52 -3.87
N ILE A 58 -18.75 -5.57 -4.67
CA ILE A 58 -19.52 -4.42 -5.10
C ILE A 58 -20.81 -4.99 -5.71
N PRO A 59 -22.02 -4.60 -5.23
CA PRO A 59 -23.26 -5.01 -5.88
C PRO A 59 -23.38 -4.42 -7.29
#